data_AF-A0A3D3JLG3-F1
#
_entry.id   AF-A0A3D3JLG3-F1
#
_cell.length_a   1.000
_cell.length_b   1.000
_cell.length_c   1.000
_cell.angle_alpha   90.00
_cell.angle_beta   90.00
_cell.angle_gamma   90.00
#
_symmetry.space_group_name_H-M   'P 1'
#
loop_
_entity.id
_entity.type
_entity.pdbx_description
1 polymer ?
#
loop_
_entity_poly.entity_id
_entity_poly.type
_entity_poly.pdbx_seq_one_letter_code
_entity_poly.pdbx_strand_id
1 'polypeptide(L)'
;MTGNITDMTARRVALIQFDAQPEAVEENLTKMTSLLRAALSEGARWIMFHEGTTCDYTPRLADLAESVPGGPSTQLMTRLAQEHDCFISFGLSEVDGERYFISQVFVGPQGFIYRYRKSWLWLEPDDEGYRNEWARYDPGSGPEAFDFDGLKATCFICADGESPRCIQRAKALAPEVVFYPNNRCGLPDFEVFGDLATTIGAPMLVTNRTGLSWMHNCMGGSVVYSACGDVLAKSNRDGREDVLIHDLKM
;
A
#
# COMPACT_ATOMS: atom_id res chain seq x y z
N MET A 1 1.31 -36.38 -26.12
CA MET A 1 1.30 -34.92 -26.26
C MET A 1 0.15 -34.37 -25.42
N THR A 2 0.40 -34.22 -24.13
CA THR A 2 -0.53 -33.57 -23.20
C THR A 2 -0.13 -32.10 -23.18
N GLY A 3 -0.82 -31.30 -23.99
CA GLY A 3 -0.63 -29.85 -23.97
C GLY A 3 -0.91 -29.35 -22.56
N ASN A 4 0.08 -28.65 -21.99
CA ASN A 4 -0.11 -27.82 -20.81
C ASN A 4 -1.26 -26.86 -21.11
N ILE A 5 -2.40 -27.10 -20.47
CA ILE A 5 -3.43 -26.09 -20.31
C ILE A 5 -2.72 -24.96 -19.56
N THR A 6 -2.50 -23.85 -20.25
CA THR A 6 -1.91 -22.63 -19.71
C THR A 6 -2.49 -22.33 -18.34
N ASP A 7 -1.62 -22.37 -17.33
CA ASP A 7 -1.92 -21.99 -15.95
C ASP A 7 -2.56 -20.60 -15.98
N MET A 8 -3.73 -20.48 -15.37
CA MET A 8 -4.48 -19.22 -15.31
C MET A 8 -3.57 -18.16 -14.67
N THR A 9 -3.30 -17.09 -15.43
CA THR A 9 -2.42 -15.93 -15.21
C THR A 9 -2.15 -15.54 -13.75
N ALA A 10 -1.38 -16.35 -13.02
CA ALA A 10 -0.95 -16.03 -11.67
C ALA A 10 -0.02 -14.82 -11.71
N ARG A 11 -0.25 -13.85 -10.82
CA ARG A 11 0.56 -12.65 -10.70
C ARG A 11 1.43 -12.79 -9.47
N ARG A 12 2.75 -12.82 -9.67
CA ARG A 12 3.71 -12.91 -8.57
C ARG A 12 3.82 -11.56 -7.88
N VAL A 13 3.37 -11.48 -6.63
CA VAL A 13 3.32 -10.25 -5.83
C VAL A 13 4.38 -10.28 -4.73
N ALA A 14 4.87 -9.10 -4.37
CA ALA A 14 5.73 -8.86 -3.23
C ALA A 14 5.10 -7.78 -2.33
N LEU A 15 4.79 -8.13 -1.08
CA LEU A 15 4.39 -7.16 -0.06
C LEU A 15 5.61 -6.80 0.78
N ILE A 16 5.99 -5.53 0.76
CA ILE A 16 7.22 -5.04 1.39
C ILE A 16 6.91 -4.50 2.78
N GLN A 17 7.41 -5.20 3.78
CA GLN A 17 7.37 -4.81 5.18
C GLN A 17 8.75 -4.32 5.59
N PHE A 18 8.91 -3.02 5.81
CA PHE A 18 10.21 -2.47 6.21
C PHE A 18 10.07 -1.26 7.13
N ASP A 19 11.19 -0.89 7.77
CA ASP A 19 11.24 0.21 8.72
C ASP A 19 11.55 1.54 8.01
N ALA A 20 10.49 2.20 7.54
CA ALA A 20 10.60 3.55 6.97
C ALA A 20 10.94 4.56 8.08
N GLN A 21 12.05 5.26 7.91
CA GLN A 21 12.56 6.23 8.88
C GLN A 21 11.80 7.56 8.73
N PRO A 22 11.21 8.11 9.80
CA PRO A 22 10.50 9.38 9.73
C PRO A 22 11.35 10.50 9.13
N GLU A 23 10.75 11.29 8.23
CA GLU A 23 11.36 12.44 7.55
C GLU A 23 12.60 12.16 6.66
N ALA A 24 13.10 10.93 6.61
CA ALA A 24 14.33 10.57 5.88
C ALA A 24 14.04 10.11 4.44
N VAL A 25 13.50 11.00 3.61
CA VAL A 25 13.04 10.69 2.23
C VAL A 25 14.11 9.97 1.40
N GLU A 26 15.33 10.50 1.35
CA GLU A 26 16.41 9.94 0.51
C GLU A 26 16.85 8.53 0.98
N GLU A 27 16.89 8.32 2.29
CA GLU A 27 17.23 7.02 2.90
C GLU A 27 16.13 6.00 2.60
N ASN A 28 14.87 6.39 2.79
CA ASN A 28 13.72 5.55 2.51
C ASN A 28 13.66 5.17 1.02
N LEU A 29 13.86 6.12 0.11
CA LEU A 29 13.88 5.83 -1.33
C LEU A 29 15.04 4.89 -1.73
N THR A 30 16.20 5.05 -1.10
CA THR A 30 17.35 4.14 -1.28
C THR A 30 16.98 2.73 -0.83
N LYS A 31 16.39 2.59 0.36
CA LYS A 31 15.95 1.32 0.93
C LYS A 31 14.84 0.67 0.09
N MET A 32 13.83 1.44 -0.29
CA MET A 32 12.75 1.00 -1.19
C MET A 32 13.30 0.47 -2.50
N THR A 33 14.26 1.16 -3.13
CA THR A 33 14.90 0.70 -4.37
C THR A 33 15.62 -0.64 -4.17
N SER A 34 16.32 -0.82 -3.04
CA SER A 34 16.97 -2.09 -2.71
C SER A 34 15.96 -3.22 -2.52
N LEU A 35 14.87 -2.98 -1.78
CA LEU A 35 13.82 -3.98 -1.52
C LEU A 35 13.03 -4.33 -2.77
N LEU A 36 12.77 -3.34 -3.63
CA LEU A 36 12.20 -3.56 -4.96
C LEU A 36 13.08 -4.49 -5.78
N ARG A 37 14.40 -4.28 -5.82
CA ARG A 37 15.32 -5.16 -6.54
C ARG A 37 15.37 -6.57 -5.96
N ALA A 38 15.30 -6.70 -4.64
CA ALA A 38 15.18 -8.00 -3.98
C ALA A 38 13.91 -8.73 -4.42
N ALA A 39 12.74 -8.07 -4.39
CA ALA A 39 11.48 -8.62 -4.86
C ALA A 39 11.52 -9.03 -6.35
N LEU A 40 12.11 -8.18 -7.21
CA LEU A 40 12.31 -8.50 -8.63
C LEU A 40 13.20 -9.73 -8.82
N SER A 41 14.24 -9.91 -7.99
CA SER A 41 15.11 -11.09 -8.06
C SER A 41 14.38 -12.39 -7.70
N GLU A 42 13.29 -12.29 -6.96
CA GLU A 42 12.37 -13.39 -6.66
C GLU A 42 11.23 -13.53 -7.69
N GLY A 43 11.28 -12.76 -8.78
CA GLY A 43 10.33 -12.82 -9.89
C GLY A 43 9.02 -12.07 -9.66
N ALA A 44 8.91 -11.27 -8.59
CA ALA A 44 7.72 -10.47 -8.37
C ALA A 44 7.54 -9.43 -9.48
N ARG A 45 6.31 -9.30 -9.98
CA ARG A 45 5.93 -8.27 -10.96
C ARG A 45 5.11 -7.15 -10.32
N TRP A 46 4.44 -7.42 -9.21
CA TRP A 46 3.74 -6.41 -8.42
C TRP A 46 4.46 -6.22 -7.10
N ILE A 47 4.91 -5.00 -6.82
CA ILE A 47 5.63 -4.65 -5.59
C ILE A 47 4.81 -3.61 -4.84
N MET A 48 4.39 -3.92 -3.63
CA MET A 48 3.56 -3.06 -2.81
C MET A 48 4.29 -2.66 -1.53
N PHE A 49 4.38 -1.36 -1.29
CA PHE A 49 4.84 -0.77 -0.04
C PHE A 49 3.66 -0.29 0.82
N HIS A 50 3.94 0.10 2.05
CA HIS A 50 2.96 0.47 3.07
C HIS A 50 2.56 1.96 3.05
N GLU A 51 1.65 2.38 3.92
CA GLU A 51 1.18 3.77 4.00
C GLU A 51 2.31 4.73 4.45
N GLY A 52 2.45 5.89 3.80
CA GLY A 52 3.44 6.90 4.18
C GLY A 52 4.90 6.44 4.01
N THR A 53 5.17 5.55 3.06
CA THR A 53 6.49 4.92 2.88
C THR A 53 7.65 5.91 2.75
N THR A 54 7.45 7.05 2.08
CA THR A 54 8.55 7.96 1.74
C THR A 54 9.11 8.72 2.93
N CYS A 55 8.28 9.13 3.90
CA CYS A 55 8.73 9.95 5.03
C CYS A 55 7.99 9.70 6.34
N ASP A 56 7.19 8.64 6.42
CA ASP A 56 6.23 8.43 7.50
C ASP A 56 5.29 9.63 7.67
N TYR A 57 4.60 9.68 8.81
CA TYR A 57 3.92 10.87 9.30
C TYR A 57 4.90 12.00 9.63
N THR A 58 4.57 13.25 9.30
CA THR A 58 5.48 14.39 9.54
C THR A 58 4.71 15.68 9.88
N PRO A 59 5.24 16.53 10.78
CA PRO A 59 4.76 17.89 10.95
C PRO A 59 5.25 18.84 9.84
N ARG A 60 6.20 18.43 8.99
CA ARG A 60 6.86 19.25 7.96
C ARG A 60 6.27 19.02 6.56
N LEU A 61 4.94 18.98 6.46
CA LEU A 61 4.25 18.73 5.18
C LEU A 61 4.64 19.71 4.07
N ALA A 62 4.84 20.98 4.40
CA ALA A 62 5.27 21.98 3.43
C ALA A 62 6.64 21.69 2.80
N ASP A 63 7.52 20.96 3.51
CA ASP A 63 8.86 20.63 3.04
C ASP A 63 8.93 19.26 2.37
N LEU A 64 8.15 18.30 2.86
CA LEU A 64 8.29 16.88 2.53
C LEU A 64 7.16 16.30 1.67
N ALA A 65 6.02 16.99 1.57
CA ALA A 65 4.95 16.52 0.71
C ALA A 65 5.29 16.74 -0.76
N GLU A 66 4.90 15.80 -1.61
CA GLU A 66 5.24 15.81 -3.03
C GLU A 66 3.98 15.92 -3.90
N SER A 67 4.07 16.66 -5.01
CA SER A 67 3.00 16.62 -6.01
C SER A 67 2.95 15.24 -6.66
N VAL A 68 1.76 14.71 -6.96
CA VAL A 68 1.62 13.49 -7.75
C VAL A 68 1.02 13.83 -9.13
N PRO A 69 1.57 13.34 -10.25
CA PRO A 69 2.74 12.47 -10.38
C PRO A 69 4.08 13.20 -10.54
N GLY A 70 4.12 14.53 -10.40
CA GLY A 70 5.29 15.35 -10.73
C GLY A 70 6.47 15.26 -9.74
N GLY A 71 6.25 14.71 -8.54
CA GLY A 71 7.21 14.67 -7.45
C GLY A 71 8.34 13.65 -7.63
N PRO A 72 9.49 13.87 -6.97
CA PRO A 72 10.70 13.06 -7.14
C PRO A 72 10.49 11.57 -6.83
N SER A 73 9.74 11.22 -5.79
CA SER A 73 9.45 9.83 -5.44
C SER A 73 8.62 9.14 -6.52
N THR A 74 7.57 9.80 -7.01
CA THR A 74 6.74 9.24 -8.10
C THR A 74 7.52 9.10 -9.39
N GLN A 75 8.35 10.08 -9.74
CA GLN A 75 9.22 10.00 -10.91
C GLN A 75 10.25 8.87 -10.81
N LEU A 76 10.87 8.68 -9.64
CA LEU A 76 11.80 7.58 -9.41
C LEU A 76 11.13 6.21 -9.57
N MET A 77 10.02 6.00 -8.86
CA MET A 77 9.29 4.72 -8.93
C MET A 77 8.75 4.47 -10.34
N THR A 78 8.29 5.51 -11.05
CA THR A 78 7.86 5.38 -12.45
C THR A 78 9.00 4.89 -13.35
N ARG A 79 10.20 5.46 -13.22
CA ARG A 79 11.36 5.00 -14.00
C ARG A 79 11.72 3.56 -13.69
N LEU A 80 11.75 3.17 -12.41
CA LEU A 80 12.04 1.79 -12.00
C LEU A 80 10.99 0.80 -12.54
N ALA A 81 9.71 1.17 -12.52
CA ALA A 81 8.62 0.37 -13.09
C ALA A 81 8.79 0.14 -14.60
N GLN A 82 9.18 1.19 -15.34
CA GLN A 82 9.46 1.12 -16.78
C GLN A 82 10.71 0.29 -17.09
N GLU A 83 11.79 0.49 -16.34
CA GLU A 83 13.08 -0.21 -16.52
C GLU A 83 12.96 -1.72 -16.28
N HIS A 84 12.08 -2.13 -15.36
CA HIS A 84 11.97 -3.51 -14.91
C HIS A 84 10.67 -4.21 -15.34
N ASP A 85 9.82 -3.57 -16.16
CA ASP A 85 8.51 -4.08 -16.58
C ASP A 85 7.65 -4.60 -15.41
N CYS A 86 7.59 -3.81 -14.34
CA CYS A 86 6.89 -4.15 -13.11
C CYS A 86 5.89 -3.07 -12.70
N PHE A 87 5.05 -3.39 -11.72
CA PHE A 87 4.08 -2.49 -11.12
C PHE A 87 4.46 -2.21 -9.67
N ILE A 88 4.34 -0.95 -9.25
CA ILE A 88 4.75 -0.50 -7.93
C ILE A 88 3.61 0.31 -7.31
N SER A 89 3.31 -0.01 -6.04
CA SER A 89 2.41 0.79 -5.20
C SER A 89 3.16 1.28 -3.97
N PHE A 90 3.12 2.57 -3.65
CA PHE A 90 3.83 3.14 -2.49
C PHE A 90 3.12 4.36 -1.89
N GLY A 91 3.32 4.59 -0.60
CA GLY A 91 2.67 5.66 0.15
C GLY A 91 3.52 6.92 0.27
N LEU A 92 2.91 8.10 0.17
CA LEU A 92 3.55 9.40 0.40
C LEU A 92 2.57 10.44 0.98
N SER A 93 3.12 11.52 1.53
CA SER A 93 2.35 12.75 1.76
C SER A 93 2.26 13.54 0.47
N GLU A 94 1.06 13.75 -0.06
CA GLU A 94 0.81 14.45 -1.32
C GLU A 94 0.49 15.93 -1.06
N VAL A 95 0.99 16.83 -1.91
CA VAL A 95 0.52 18.23 -1.99
C VAL A 95 -0.17 18.50 -3.32
N ASP A 96 -1.35 19.12 -3.25
CA ASP A 96 -2.15 19.53 -4.41
C ASP A 96 -2.79 20.90 -4.15
N GLY A 97 -2.18 21.95 -4.71
CA GLY A 97 -2.48 23.33 -4.34
C GLY A 97 -2.07 23.60 -2.89
N GLU A 98 -3.01 24.04 -2.07
CA GLU A 98 -2.82 24.32 -0.63
C GLU A 98 -3.23 23.14 0.26
N ARG A 99 -3.59 22.00 -0.34
CA ARG A 99 -4.13 20.82 0.36
C ARG A 99 -3.10 19.71 0.44
N TYR A 100 -3.16 18.96 1.53
CA TYR A 100 -2.26 17.82 1.78
C TYR A 100 -3.05 16.53 1.92
N PHE A 101 -2.57 15.43 1.36
CA PHE A 101 -3.27 14.14 1.45
C PHE A 101 -2.33 13.01 1.84
N ILE A 102 -2.85 12.00 2.54
CA ILE A 102 -2.17 10.70 2.66
C ILE A 102 -2.53 9.91 1.40
N SER A 103 -1.54 9.63 0.57
CA SER A 103 -1.77 9.06 -0.75
C SER A 103 -1.01 7.77 -0.97
N GLN A 104 -1.65 6.80 -1.62
CA GLN A 104 -1.03 5.62 -2.19
C GLN A 104 -0.96 5.81 -3.71
N VAL A 105 0.24 5.78 -4.27
CA VAL A 105 0.53 6.00 -5.69
C VAL A 105 0.77 4.65 -6.37
N PHE A 106 0.23 4.50 -7.58
CA PHE A 106 0.38 3.31 -8.42
C PHE A 106 1.05 3.69 -9.74
N VAL A 107 2.13 2.99 -10.07
CA VAL A 107 2.88 3.16 -11.32
C VAL A 107 3.14 1.80 -11.95
N GLY A 108 3.35 1.77 -13.25
CA GLY A 108 3.65 0.54 -13.98
C GLY A 108 4.48 0.78 -15.24
N PRO A 109 4.60 -0.23 -16.12
CA PRO A 109 5.49 -0.19 -17.27
C PRO A 109 5.18 0.94 -18.26
N GLN A 110 3.95 1.45 -18.25
CA GLN A 110 3.50 2.55 -19.12
C GLN A 110 3.52 3.93 -18.45
N GLY A 111 3.92 4.02 -17.18
CA GLY A 111 3.97 5.27 -16.43
C GLY A 111 3.08 5.28 -15.18
N PHE A 112 2.64 6.47 -14.80
CA PHE A 112 1.67 6.67 -13.71
C PHE A 112 0.31 6.04 -14.06
N ILE A 113 -0.25 5.28 -13.12
CA ILE A 113 -1.54 4.59 -13.28
C ILE A 113 -2.63 5.33 -12.51
N TYR A 114 -2.43 5.47 -11.20
CA TYR A 114 -3.46 6.01 -10.31
C TYR A 114 -2.86 6.55 -9.01
N ARG A 115 -3.62 7.38 -8.30
CA ARG A 115 -3.35 7.75 -6.90
C ARG A 115 -4.65 7.64 -6.12
N TYR A 116 -4.59 7.01 -4.96
CA TYR A 116 -5.69 6.98 -4.02
C TYR A 116 -5.36 7.88 -2.83
N ARG A 117 -6.31 8.76 -2.44
CA ARG A 117 -6.21 9.65 -1.28
C ARG A 117 -7.07 9.07 -0.15
N LYS A 118 -6.48 8.87 1.03
CA LYS A 118 -7.16 8.37 2.23
C LYS A 118 -8.42 9.18 2.52
N SER A 119 -9.56 8.51 2.65
CA SER A 119 -10.85 9.19 2.77
C SER A 119 -11.34 9.32 4.21
N TRP A 120 -10.96 8.37 5.05
CA TRP A 120 -11.22 8.32 6.47
C TRP A 120 -9.91 8.53 7.23
N LEU A 121 -9.74 9.73 7.75
CA LEU A 121 -8.56 10.11 8.52
C LEU A 121 -8.64 9.55 9.93
N TRP A 122 -7.53 8.98 10.41
CA TRP A 122 -7.40 8.46 11.76
C TRP A 122 -7.48 9.59 12.79
N LEU A 123 -8.21 9.35 13.88
CA LEU A 123 -8.36 10.29 14.98
C LEU A 123 -8.14 9.56 16.30
N GLU A 124 -6.97 9.75 16.89
CA GLU A 124 -6.71 9.44 18.29
C GLU A 124 -6.54 10.77 19.06
N PRO A 125 -7.30 11.02 20.15
CA PRO A 125 -7.20 12.27 20.92
C PRO A 125 -5.78 12.58 21.44
N ASP A 126 -5.01 11.53 21.71
CA ASP A 126 -3.64 11.62 22.24
C ASP A 126 -2.57 11.59 21.13
N ASP A 127 -2.95 11.55 19.84
CA ASP A 127 -1.97 11.60 18.76
C ASP A 127 -1.16 12.89 18.83
N GLU A 128 0.15 12.73 19.05
CA GLU A 128 1.10 13.80 18.89
C GLU A 128 0.99 14.33 17.47
N GLY A 129 1.17 15.65 17.34
CA GLY A 129 0.88 16.37 16.11
C GLY A 129 1.24 15.59 14.84
N TYR A 130 2.45 15.08 14.70
CA TYR A 130 2.86 14.36 13.48
C TYR A 130 1.89 13.25 13.01
N ARG A 131 1.27 12.46 13.92
CA ARG A 131 0.26 11.44 13.55
C ARG A 131 -1.19 11.94 13.54
N ASN A 132 -1.46 13.15 14.05
CA ASN A 132 -2.81 13.72 14.03
C ASN A 132 -3.20 14.07 12.59
N GLU A 133 -3.84 13.11 11.92
CA GLU A 133 -4.18 13.19 10.51
C GLU A 133 -5.21 14.29 10.23
N TRP A 134 -6.22 14.42 11.10
CA TRP A 134 -7.28 15.43 10.97
C TRP A 134 -6.77 16.86 11.00
N ALA A 135 -5.71 17.14 11.76
CA ALA A 135 -5.13 18.47 11.85
C ALA A 135 -4.18 18.80 10.68
N ARG A 136 -3.86 17.82 9.82
CA ARG A 136 -2.74 17.91 8.85
C ARG A 136 -3.11 17.59 7.43
N TYR A 137 -4.03 16.67 7.24
CA TYR A 137 -4.41 16.17 5.94
C TYR A 137 -5.88 16.44 5.66
N ASP A 138 -6.15 16.60 4.39
CA ASP A 138 -7.45 16.63 3.79
C ASP A 138 -7.94 15.21 3.47
N PRO A 139 -9.25 14.94 3.62
CA PRO A 139 -9.81 13.66 3.22
C PRO A 139 -9.97 13.57 1.68
N GLY A 140 -9.74 12.39 1.15
CA GLY A 140 -10.03 11.98 -0.23
C GLY A 140 -11.51 11.61 -0.47
N SER A 141 -11.81 11.17 -1.70
CA SER A 141 -13.18 10.87 -2.16
C SER A 141 -13.70 9.48 -1.76
N GLY A 142 -12.83 8.60 -1.27
CA GLY A 142 -13.13 7.18 -0.99
C GLY A 142 -12.85 6.27 -2.18
N PRO A 143 -13.08 4.95 -2.04
CA PRO A 143 -12.64 3.95 -3.02
C PRO A 143 -13.19 4.20 -4.42
N GLU A 144 -12.31 4.11 -5.41
CA GLU A 144 -12.63 4.18 -6.84
C GLU A 144 -11.98 2.99 -7.55
N ALA A 145 -12.52 2.63 -8.70
CA ALA A 145 -11.97 1.57 -9.53
C ALA A 145 -10.94 2.16 -10.51
N PHE A 146 -9.83 1.45 -10.69
CA PHE A 146 -8.80 1.77 -11.69
C PHE A 146 -8.29 0.50 -12.35
N ASP A 147 -7.74 0.62 -13.56
CA ASP A 147 -7.06 -0.50 -14.22
C ASP A 147 -5.66 -0.67 -13.63
N PHE A 148 -5.31 -1.89 -13.25
CA PHE A 148 -3.98 -2.23 -12.79
C PHE A 148 -3.59 -3.59 -13.39
N ASP A 149 -2.68 -3.56 -14.37
CA ASP A 149 -2.24 -4.74 -15.11
C ASP A 149 -3.42 -5.53 -15.74
N GLY A 150 -4.37 -4.78 -16.33
CA GLY A 150 -5.56 -5.34 -16.98
C GLY A 150 -6.63 -5.86 -16.03
N LEU A 151 -6.51 -5.56 -14.73
CA LEU A 151 -7.50 -5.91 -13.71
C LEU A 151 -8.17 -4.68 -13.16
N LYS A 152 -9.46 -4.79 -12.84
CA LYS A 152 -10.16 -3.79 -12.04
C LYS A 152 -9.68 -3.84 -10.60
N ALA A 153 -8.84 -2.90 -10.22
CA ALA A 153 -8.37 -2.73 -8.86
C ALA A 153 -9.19 -1.69 -8.10
N THR A 154 -9.15 -1.76 -6.77
CA THR A 154 -9.47 -0.64 -5.89
C THR A 154 -8.46 -0.55 -4.74
N CYS A 155 -8.46 0.57 -4.02
CA CYS A 155 -7.55 0.85 -2.93
C CYS A 155 -8.29 1.55 -1.79
N PHE A 156 -7.86 1.28 -0.56
CA PHE A 156 -8.18 2.10 0.61
C PHE A 156 -7.03 2.04 1.63
N ILE A 157 -6.84 3.08 2.43
CA ILE A 157 -5.64 3.23 3.27
C ILE A 157 -6.00 3.16 4.75
N CYS A 158 -5.33 2.28 5.48
CA CYS A 158 -5.36 2.17 6.94
C CYS A 158 -6.74 2.36 7.60
N ALA A 159 -7.00 3.53 8.17
CA ALA A 159 -8.25 3.85 8.87
C ALA A 159 -9.49 3.81 7.96
N ASP A 160 -9.33 3.89 6.65
CA ASP A 160 -10.41 3.64 5.69
C ASP A 160 -11.10 2.28 5.92
N GLY A 161 -10.35 1.25 6.32
CA GLY A 161 -10.92 -0.07 6.57
C GLY A 161 -11.88 -0.14 7.77
N GLU A 162 -11.88 0.89 8.62
CA GLU A 162 -12.79 1.02 9.76
C GLU A 162 -14.04 1.83 9.42
N SER A 163 -14.11 2.41 8.21
CA SER A 163 -15.28 3.14 7.73
C SER A 163 -16.24 2.19 7.01
N PRO A 164 -17.45 1.92 7.56
CA PRO A 164 -18.42 1.07 6.88
C PRO A 164 -18.81 1.59 5.50
N ARG A 165 -18.84 2.91 5.32
CA ARG A 165 -19.11 3.56 4.03
C ARG A 165 -18.00 3.28 3.02
N CYS A 166 -16.74 3.29 3.46
CA CYS A 166 -15.59 2.99 2.60
C CYS A 166 -15.65 1.54 2.11
N ILE A 167 -15.85 0.58 3.04
CA ILE A 167 -15.96 -0.85 2.71
C ILE A 167 -17.17 -1.15 1.80
N GLN A 168 -18.33 -0.53 2.05
CA GLN A 168 -19.51 -0.67 1.19
C GLN A 168 -19.24 -0.14 -0.22
N ARG A 169 -18.52 0.98 -0.34
CA ARG A 169 -18.14 1.53 -1.65
C ARG A 169 -17.16 0.63 -2.37
N ALA A 170 -16.12 0.13 -1.70
CA ALA A 170 -15.16 -0.83 -2.27
C ALA A 170 -15.88 -2.07 -2.80
N LYS A 171 -16.82 -2.64 -2.03
CA LYS A 171 -17.68 -3.76 -2.46
C LYS A 171 -18.48 -3.43 -3.73
N ALA A 172 -19.12 -2.26 -3.78
CA ALA A 172 -19.96 -1.87 -4.91
C ALA A 172 -19.21 -1.73 -6.24
N LEU A 173 -17.89 -1.53 -6.20
CA LEU A 173 -17.04 -1.48 -7.39
C LEU A 173 -16.83 -2.85 -8.04
N ALA A 174 -17.09 -3.94 -7.30
CA ALA A 174 -16.78 -5.32 -7.69
C ALA A 174 -15.35 -5.45 -8.25
N PRO A 175 -14.31 -5.12 -7.45
CA PRO A 175 -12.93 -5.19 -7.88
C PRO A 175 -12.49 -6.64 -8.03
N GLU A 176 -11.49 -6.87 -8.88
CA GLU A 176 -10.77 -8.14 -9.00
C GLU A 176 -9.62 -8.23 -7.98
N VAL A 177 -9.12 -7.09 -7.48
CA VAL A 177 -8.12 -7.04 -6.40
C VAL A 177 -8.25 -5.77 -5.58
N VAL A 178 -7.94 -5.87 -4.28
CA VAL A 178 -7.91 -4.77 -3.33
C VAL A 178 -6.49 -4.53 -2.82
N PHE A 179 -6.05 -3.28 -2.86
CA PHE A 179 -4.82 -2.82 -2.20
C PHE A 179 -5.16 -2.13 -0.89
N TYR A 180 -4.57 -2.59 0.21
CA TYR A 180 -4.80 -2.06 1.55
C TYR A 180 -3.49 -1.77 2.30
N PRO A 181 -2.81 -0.65 2.01
CA PRO A 181 -1.62 -0.22 2.72
C PRO A 181 -1.96 0.33 4.12
N ASN A 182 -1.13 0.00 5.10
CA ASN A 182 -1.31 0.38 6.51
C ASN A 182 -0.02 0.89 7.15
N ASN A 183 -0.16 1.79 8.12
CA ASN A 183 0.88 2.19 9.06
C ASN A 183 0.32 2.08 10.49
N ARG A 184 0.32 0.86 11.04
CA ARG A 184 -0.25 0.53 12.36
C ARG A 184 0.78 -0.14 13.27
N CYS A 185 0.73 0.13 14.58
CA CYS A 185 1.55 -0.59 15.57
C CYS A 185 1.36 -2.11 15.49
N GLY A 186 0.11 -2.53 15.29
CA GLY A 186 -0.27 -3.91 15.03
C GLY A 186 -1.51 -3.94 14.18
N LEU A 187 -1.55 -4.89 13.25
CA LEU A 187 -2.79 -5.23 12.54
C LEU A 187 -3.69 -6.09 13.44
N PRO A 188 -5.02 -6.10 13.20
CA PRO A 188 -5.92 -7.07 13.82
C PRO A 188 -5.46 -8.50 13.58
N ASP A 189 -5.99 -9.47 14.33
CA ASP A 189 -5.76 -10.89 14.06
C ASP A 189 -6.08 -11.22 12.60
N PHE A 190 -5.26 -12.07 11.98
CA PHE A 190 -5.33 -12.31 10.53
C PHE A 190 -6.72 -12.80 10.11
N GLU A 191 -7.30 -13.71 10.89
CA GLU A 191 -8.62 -14.28 10.65
C GLU A 191 -9.71 -13.19 10.69
N VAL A 192 -9.65 -12.29 11.66
CA VAL A 192 -10.59 -11.16 11.78
C VAL A 192 -10.38 -10.17 10.63
N PHE A 193 -9.14 -9.91 10.25
CA PHE A 193 -8.84 -8.93 9.21
C PHE A 193 -9.24 -9.42 7.82
N GLY A 194 -9.29 -10.76 7.62
CA GLY A 194 -9.81 -11.41 6.43
C GLY A 194 -11.30 -11.16 6.17
N ASP A 195 -12.11 -10.83 7.19
CA ASP A 195 -13.55 -10.54 7.03
C ASP A 195 -13.81 -9.37 6.07
N LEU A 196 -12.87 -8.43 5.95
CA LEU A 196 -12.95 -7.35 4.98
C LEU A 196 -12.87 -7.87 3.53
N ALA A 197 -11.97 -8.83 3.25
CA ALA A 197 -11.87 -9.45 1.94
C ALA A 197 -13.16 -10.21 1.59
N THR A 198 -13.72 -10.97 2.55
CA THR A 198 -15.02 -11.64 2.42
C THR A 198 -16.15 -10.66 2.15
N THR A 199 -16.15 -9.52 2.85
CA THR A 199 -17.20 -8.50 2.71
C THR A 199 -17.18 -7.86 1.33
N ILE A 200 -15.99 -7.51 0.83
CA ILE A 200 -15.77 -6.89 -0.48
C ILE A 200 -15.97 -7.91 -1.61
N GLY A 201 -15.59 -9.17 -1.38
CA GLY A 201 -15.69 -10.27 -2.34
C GLY A 201 -14.53 -10.30 -3.34
N ALA A 202 -13.31 -9.92 -2.91
CA ALA A 202 -12.13 -9.87 -3.77
C ALA A 202 -10.85 -10.23 -2.98
N PRO A 203 -9.82 -10.80 -3.63
CA PRO A 203 -8.49 -10.94 -3.03
C PRO A 203 -7.96 -9.60 -2.55
N MET A 204 -7.27 -9.60 -1.41
CA MET A 204 -6.81 -8.38 -0.75
C MET A 204 -5.34 -8.48 -0.37
N LEU A 205 -4.57 -7.48 -0.80
CA LEU A 205 -3.15 -7.31 -0.53
C LEU A 205 -2.96 -6.28 0.57
N VAL A 206 -2.44 -6.70 1.72
CA VAL A 206 -2.29 -5.86 2.91
C VAL A 206 -0.82 -5.69 3.26
N THR A 207 -0.32 -4.47 3.17
CA THR A 207 1.01 -4.12 3.69
C THR A 207 0.87 -3.40 5.01
N ASN A 208 1.77 -3.69 5.95
CA ASN A 208 1.98 -2.87 7.12
C ASN A 208 3.47 -2.58 7.28
N ARG A 209 3.79 -1.40 7.83
CA ARG A 209 5.16 -1.07 8.21
C ARG A 209 5.64 -1.95 9.36
N THR A 210 6.96 -1.97 9.55
CA THR A 210 7.59 -2.47 10.77
C THR A 210 8.49 -1.40 11.37
N GLY A 211 9.11 -1.70 12.52
CA GLY A 211 10.07 -0.81 13.18
C GLY A 211 9.40 0.42 13.79
N LEU A 212 10.13 1.53 13.89
CA LEU A 212 9.75 2.64 14.76
C LEU A 212 9.16 3.83 13.98
N SER A 213 7.83 4.01 14.09
CA SER A 213 7.15 5.22 13.65
C SER A 213 7.16 6.28 14.75
N TRP A 214 8.20 7.10 14.78
CA TRP A 214 8.45 8.06 15.87
C TRP A 214 8.57 7.36 17.23
N MET A 215 7.48 7.29 18.00
CA MET A 215 7.42 6.60 19.29
C MET A 215 6.64 5.27 19.23
N HIS A 216 6.06 4.96 18.07
CA HIS A 216 5.14 3.85 17.87
C HIS A 216 5.90 2.66 17.29
N ASN A 217 6.03 1.59 18.08
CA ASN A 217 6.68 0.37 17.63
C ASN A 217 5.70 -0.48 16.81
N CYS A 218 6.00 -0.63 15.52
CA CYS A 218 5.17 -1.35 14.56
C CYS A 218 5.71 -2.76 14.34
N MET A 219 4.84 -3.75 14.52
CA MET A 219 5.21 -5.16 14.48
C MET A 219 5.18 -5.78 13.09
N GLY A 220 4.70 -5.07 12.07
CA GLY A 220 4.49 -5.63 10.74
C GLY A 220 3.17 -6.40 10.63
N GLY A 221 3.22 -7.57 10.02
CA GLY A 221 2.08 -8.44 9.76
C GLY A 221 1.47 -8.33 8.36
N SER A 222 2.25 -7.93 7.35
CA SER A 222 1.75 -7.91 5.95
C SER A 222 1.17 -9.28 5.54
N VAL A 223 0.12 -9.29 4.72
CA VAL A 223 -0.69 -10.50 4.46
C VAL A 223 -1.43 -10.43 3.13
N VAL A 224 -1.59 -11.59 2.50
CA VAL A 224 -2.38 -11.82 1.30
C VAL A 224 -3.61 -12.64 1.66
N TYR A 225 -4.79 -12.17 1.27
CA TYR A 225 -6.06 -12.87 1.48
C TYR A 225 -6.69 -13.35 0.18
N SER A 226 -7.39 -14.48 0.25
CA SER A 226 -8.36 -14.90 -0.76
C SER A 226 -9.61 -14.00 -0.73
N ALA A 227 -10.47 -14.09 -1.75
CA ALA A 227 -11.77 -13.42 -1.75
C ALA A 227 -12.73 -13.92 -0.64
N CYS A 228 -12.43 -15.07 -0.03
CA CYS A 228 -13.19 -15.65 1.07
C CYS A 228 -12.58 -15.31 2.45
N GLY A 229 -11.54 -14.47 2.50
CA GLY A 229 -10.88 -14.08 3.75
C GLY A 229 -9.83 -15.08 4.26
N ASP A 230 -9.50 -16.12 3.50
CA ASP A 230 -8.45 -17.07 3.90
C ASP A 230 -7.07 -16.44 3.77
N VAL A 231 -6.21 -16.66 4.77
CA VAL A 231 -4.79 -16.26 4.70
C VAL A 231 -4.06 -17.14 3.69
N LEU A 232 -3.61 -16.54 2.59
CA LEU A 232 -2.83 -17.23 1.56
C LEU A 232 -1.32 -17.16 1.82
N ALA A 233 -0.85 -16.04 2.37
CA ALA A 233 0.54 -15.82 2.76
C ALA A 233 0.59 -14.69 3.81
N LYS A 234 1.58 -14.71 4.71
CA LYS A 234 1.77 -13.68 5.74
C LYS A 234 3.22 -13.49 6.14
N SER A 235 3.58 -12.25 6.45
CA SER A 235 4.85 -11.87 7.05
C SER A 235 4.87 -12.08 8.56
N ASN A 236 6.06 -11.96 9.13
CA ASN A 236 6.27 -11.93 10.57
C ASN A 236 5.50 -10.77 11.25
N ARG A 237 5.25 -10.94 12.56
CA ARG A 237 4.70 -9.93 13.48
C ARG A 237 5.65 -9.63 14.65
N ASP A 238 6.95 -9.67 14.41
CA ASP A 238 7.98 -9.55 15.45
C ASP A 238 8.88 -8.31 15.28
N GLY A 239 8.44 -7.36 14.45
CA GLY A 239 9.17 -6.11 14.23
C GLY A 239 10.26 -6.21 13.16
N ARG A 240 10.45 -7.37 12.51
CA ARG A 240 11.48 -7.54 11.48
C ARG A 240 10.99 -7.17 10.08
N GLU A 241 11.90 -6.64 9.29
CA GLU A 241 11.68 -6.42 7.86
C GLU A 241 11.49 -7.76 7.13
N ASP A 242 10.67 -7.74 6.08
CA ASP A 242 10.31 -8.92 5.30
C ASP A 242 9.87 -8.55 3.89
N VAL A 243 10.07 -9.48 2.95
CA VAL A 243 9.58 -9.40 1.57
C VAL A 243 8.70 -10.62 1.34
N LEU A 244 7.38 -10.43 1.49
CA LEU A 244 6.43 -11.53 1.35
C LEU A 244 6.12 -11.79 -0.13
N ILE A 245 6.63 -12.91 -0.65
CA ILE A 245 6.35 -13.35 -2.03
C ILE A 245 5.16 -14.31 -2.08
N HIS A 246 4.25 -14.07 -3.01
CA HIS A 246 3.11 -14.97 -3.27
C HIS A 246 2.70 -14.98 -4.74
N ASP A 247 2.26 -16.12 -5.26
CA ASP A 247 1.64 -16.23 -6.59
C ASP A 247 0.13 -16.04 -6.46
N LEU A 248 -0.35 -14.81 -6.67
CA LEU A 248 -1.76 -14.47 -6.57
C LEU A 248 -2.52 -15.03 -7.77
N LYS A 249 -3.42 -15.98 -7.51
CA LYS A 249 -4.34 -16.53 -8.52
C LYS A 249 -5.57 -15.64 -8.62
N MET A 250 -5.87 -15.22 -9.84
CA MET A 250 -7.01 -14.36 -10.17
C MET A 250 -8.14 -15.18 -10.80
#